data_AF-A0A849SZ07-F1
#
_entry.id   AF-A0A849SZ07-F1
#
_cell.length_a   1.000
_cell.length_b   1.000
_cell.length_c   1.000
_cell.angle_alpha   90.00
_cell.angle_beta   90.00
_cell.angle_gamma   90.00
#
_symmetry.space_group_name_H-M   'P 1'
#
loop_
_entity.id
_entity.type
_entity.pdbx_description
1 polymer ?
#
loop_
_entity_poly.entity_id
_entity_poly.type
_entity_poly.pdbx_seq_one_letter_code
_entity_poly.pdbx_strand_id
1 'polypeptide(L)'
;MKVLVKYSFMFVVLTGSVMAAGKGADHVPSIKDLFYPAINFVVLVGFLVWKLKKPMKEMFNKKADEVKTLMTSAAEKNKDAEVRLKLLQTKINNIDTELTKIRADYDKDITNFMHNQATETQSIISRTKRDLENKLEGEKKELVESMNEELLSQVIAKTKQVISSNNEFKSKATSKIVSELR
;
A
#
# COMPACT_ATOMS: atom_id res chain seq x y z
N MET A 1 -2.00 33.74 44.53
CA MET A 1 -0.77 34.14 45.25
C MET A 1 -0.91 35.47 46.00
N LYS A 2 -1.42 36.55 45.38
CA LYS A 2 -1.54 37.89 46.00
C LYS A 2 -2.39 37.95 47.29
N VAL A 3 -3.44 37.13 47.41
CA VAL A 3 -4.32 37.11 48.59
C VAL A 3 -3.65 36.40 49.79
N LEU A 4 -2.84 35.36 49.53
CA LEU A 4 -2.11 34.61 50.56
C LEU A 4 -0.99 35.47 51.18
N VAL A 5 -0.28 36.25 50.35
CA VAL A 5 0.73 37.22 50.81
C VAL A 5 0.10 38.35 51.61
N LYS A 6 -1.08 38.86 51.20
CA LYS A 6 -1.81 39.89 51.96
C LYS A 6 -2.20 39.44 53.37
N TYR A 7 -2.71 38.21 53.53
CA TYR A 7 -3.05 37.68 54.86
C TYR A 7 -1.81 37.33 55.70
N SER A 8 -0.70 36.89 55.09
CA SER A 8 0.58 36.69 55.78
C SER A 8 1.15 38.01 56.29
N PHE A 9 1.05 39.08 55.50
CA PHE A 9 1.51 40.41 55.89
C PHE A 9 0.63 41.02 56.99
N MET A 10 -0.70 40.84 56.90
CA MET A 10 -1.64 41.29 57.94
C MET A 10 -1.45 40.55 59.27
N PHE A 11 -1.04 39.28 59.25
CA PHE A 11 -0.78 38.50 60.45
C PHE A 11 0.53 38.89 61.17
N VAL A 12 1.57 39.24 60.40
CA VAL A 12 2.86 39.74 60.96
C VAL A 12 2.69 41.12 61.63
N VAL A 13 1.77 41.96 61.13
CA VAL A 13 1.47 43.27 61.73
C VAL A 13 0.70 43.14 63.05
N LEU A 14 -0.12 42.10 63.23
CA LEU A 14 -0.85 41.83 64.48
C LEU A 14 0.01 41.22 65.59
N THR A 15 1.18 40.65 65.25
CA THR A 15 2.14 40.12 66.24
C THR A 15 3.09 41.17 66.84
N GLY A 16 2.99 42.44 66.41
CA GLY A 16 3.90 43.52 66.79
C GLY A 16 3.72 44.11 68.21
N SER A 17 2.91 43.52 69.08
CA SER A 17 2.75 44.00 70.45
C SER A 17 2.59 42.84 71.46
N VAL A 18 3.62 42.01 71.56
CA VAL A 18 3.92 41.33 72.83
C VAL A 18 5.32 41.78 73.23
N MET A 19 5.38 42.91 73.94
CA MET A 19 6.54 43.20 74.78
C MET A 19 6.59 42.10 75.84
N ALA A 20 7.60 41.25 75.76
CA ALA A 20 8.05 40.51 76.93
C ALA A 20 8.50 41.55 77.97
N ALA A 21 7.64 41.85 78.94
CA ALA A 21 7.99 42.64 80.10
C ALA A 21 8.92 41.81 81.00
N GLY A 22 10.18 41.68 80.61
CA GLY A 22 11.26 41.23 81.48
C GLY A 22 11.59 42.33 82.48
N LYS A 23 10.77 42.49 83.52
CA LYS A 23 11.20 43.13 84.77
C LYS A 23 11.66 42.01 85.70
N GLY A 24 12.93 42.06 86.08
CA GLY A 24 13.54 41.07 86.96
C GLY A 24 12.79 40.91 88.28
N ALA A 25 12.51 39.67 88.63
CA ALA A 25 12.39 39.14 89.98
C ALA A 25 12.21 37.61 89.86
N ASP A 26 12.92 36.85 90.69
CA ASP A 26 12.94 35.39 90.75
C ASP A 26 11.56 34.74 90.64
N HIS A 27 11.26 34.11 89.50
CA HIS A 27 10.15 33.17 89.38
C HIS A 27 10.52 31.99 88.50
N VAL A 28 10.45 30.79 89.09
CA VAL A 28 10.51 29.48 88.44
C VAL A 28 9.66 29.51 87.17
N PRO A 29 10.16 29.06 86.00
CA PRO A 29 9.40 29.08 84.76
C PRO A 29 8.09 28.32 84.95
N SER A 30 7.00 29.08 85.11
CA SER A 30 5.69 28.52 85.38
C SER A 30 5.03 28.16 84.06
N ILE A 31 4.44 26.97 83.97
CA ILE A 31 3.66 26.51 82.81
C ILE A 31 2.57 27.53 82.41
N LYS A 32 2.16 28.39 83.35
CA LYS A 32 1.19 29.47 83.14
C LYS A 32 1.68 30.57 82.18
N ASP A 33 2.98 30.87 82.11
CA ASP A 33 3.53 31.84 81.15
C ASP A 33 3.58 31.30 79.71
N LEU A 34 3.57 29.97 79.54
CA LEU A 34 3.44 29.34 78.21
C LEU A 34 2.00 29.27 77.72
N PHE A 35 1.00 29.46 78.59
CA PHE A 35 -0.41 29.26 78.25
C PHE A 35 -0.91 30.27 77.21
N TYR A 36 -0.55 31.55 77.37
CA TYR A 36 -0.97 32.60 76.44
C TYR A 36 -0.30 32.50 75.05
N PRO A 37 1.03 32.28 74.93
CA PRO A 37 1.67 31.94 73.66
C PRO A 37 1.13 30.64 73.04
N ALA A 38 0.81 29.61 73.83
CA ALA A 38 0.27 28.36 73.34
C ALA A 38 -1.13 28.52 72.71
N ILE A 39 -2.01 29.33 73.31
CA ILE A 39 -3.32 29.65 72.73
C ILE A 39 -3.16 30.38 71.40
N ASN A 40 -2.27 31.39 71.33
CA ASN A 40 -2.01 32.11 70.10
C ASN A 40 -1.46 31.19 69.00
N PHE A 41 -0.56 30.27 69.36
CA PHE A 41 -0.05 29.26 68.45
C PHE A 41 -1.15 28.31 67.95
N VAL A 42 -2.03 27.83 68.84
CA VAL A 42 -3.15 26.95 68.45
C VAL A 42 -4.13 27.67 67.52
N VAL A 43 -4.44 28.95 67.75
CA VAL A 43 -5.30 29.75 66.86
C VAL A 43 -4.65 29.93 65.49
N LEU A 44 -3.34 30.26 65.46
CA LEU A 44 -2.57 30.40 64.22
C LEU A 44 -2.52 29.09 63.43
N VAL A 45 -2.14 27.99 64.10
CA VAL A 45 -2.06 26.66 63.48
C VAL A 45 -3.45 26.19 63.04
N GLY A 46 -4.49 26.42 63.83
CA GLY A 46 -5.87 26.10 63.46
C GLY A 46 -6.31 26.82 62.19
N PHE A 47 -6.04 28.12 62.09
CA PHE A 47 -6.32 28.91 60.88
C PHE A 47 -5.48 28.45 59.67
N LEU A 48 -4.19 28.14 59.89
CA LEU A 48 -3.29 27.67 58.85
C LEU A 48 -3.73 26.30 58.32
N VAL A 49 -4.04 25.35 59.21
CA VAL A 49 -4.54 24.01 58.84
C VAL A 49 -5.86 24.14 58.08
N TRP A 50 -6.79 25.00 58.54
CA TRP A 50 -8.05 25.22 57.84
C TRP A 50 -7.84 25.74 56.40
N LYS A 51 -6.92 26.69 56.22
CA LYS A 51 -6.64 27.30 54.92
C LYS A 51 -5.80 26.40 53.99
N LEU A 52 -4.85 25.62 54.53
CA LEU A 52 -3.94 24.77 53.75
C LEU A 52 -4.52 23.38 53.46
N LYS A 53 -5.47 22.88 54.26
CA LYS A 53 -6.08 21.56 54.07
C LYS A 53 -6.64 21.38 52.65
N LYS A 54 -7.30 22.40 52.12
CA LYS A 54 -7.89 22.36 50.78
C LYS A 54 -6.84 22.30 49.66
N PRO A 55 -5.91 23.27 49.52
CA PRO A 55 -4.90 23.22 48.46
C PRO A 55 -3.95 22.02 48.58
N MET A 56 -3.61 21.59 49.80
CA MET A 56 -2.78 20.40 50.00
C MET A 56 -3.49 19.14 49.50
N LYS A 57 -4.76 18.93 49.87
CA LYS A 57 -5.54 17.77 49.41
C LYS A 57 -5.69 17.77 47.89
N GLU A 58 -5.98 18.94 47.29
CA GLU A 58 -6.08 19.08 45.83
C GLU A 58 -4.75 18.78 45.13
N MET A 59 -3.62 19.24 45.67
CA MET A 59 -2.29 18.93 45.12
C MET A 59 -1.95 17.44 45.18
N PHE A 60 -2.17 16.79 46.33
CA PHE A 60 -1.90 15.35 46.47
C PHE A 60 -2.82 14.52 45.58
N ASN A 61 -4.11 14.86 45.50
CA ASN A 61 -5.06 14.20 44.61
C ASN A 61 -4.64 14.38 43.15
N LYS A 62 -4.29 15.60 42.72
CA LYS A 62 -3.82 15.86 41.36
C LYS A 62 -2.56 15.06 41.02
N LYS A 63 -1.62 14.95 41.96
CA LYS A 63 -0.40 14.14 41.76
C LYS A 63 -0.71 12.65 41.68
N ALA A 64 -1.63 12.16 42.51
CA ALA A 64 -2.09 10.78 42.43
C ALA A 64 -2.78 10.49 41.09
N ASP A 65 -3.62 11.40 40.61
CA ASP A 65 -4.29 11.29 39.31
C ASP A 65 -3.28 11.34 38.15
N GLU A 66 -2.33 12.28 38.17
CA GLU A 66 -1.26 12.37 37.17
C GLU A 66 -0.44 11.07 37.09
N VAL A 67 -0.04 10.51 38.25
CA VAL A 67 0.71 9.26 38.31
C VAL A 67 -0.15 8.09 37.81
N LYS A 68 -1.42 8.03 38.21
CA LYS A 68 -2.35 7.00 37.74
C LYS A 68 -2.51 7.06 36.22
N THR A 69 -2.76 8.23 35.66
CA THR A 69 -2.89 8.44 34.21
C THR A 69 -1.60 8.07 33.48
N LEU A 70 -0.45 8.47 34.01
CA LEU A 70 0.84 8.12 33.41
C LEU A 70 1.06 6.60 33.39
N MET A 71 0.75 5.92 34.50
CA MET A 71 0.86 4.46 34.60
C MET A 71 -0.12 3.75 33.66
N THR A 72 -1.37 4.20 33.57
CA THR A 72 -2.35 3.60 32.65
C THR A 72 -1.93 3.80 31.20
N SER A 73 -1.50 5.01 30.82
CA SER A 73 -1.04 5.27 29.45
C SER A 73 0.25 4.52 29.11
N ALA A 74 1.17 4.35 30.07
CA ALA A 74 2.37 3.54 29.87
C ALA A 74 2.02 2.06 29.69
N ALA A 75 1.10 1.52 30.50
CA ALA A 75 0.62 0.14 30.37
C ALA A 75 -0.08 -0.10 29.04
N GLU A 76 -0.93 0.84 28.59
CA GLU A 76 -1.58 0.77 27.27
C GLU A 76 -0.56 0.79 26.13
N LYS A 77 0.42 1.71 26.17
CA LYS A 77 1.49 1.77 25.17
C LYS A 77 2.35 0.51 25.16
N ASN A 78 2.66 -0.07 26.32
CA ASN A 78 3.40 -1.31 26.40
C ASN A 78 2.60 -2.47 25.79
N LYS A 79 1.29 -2.56 26.09
CA LYS A 79 0.41 -3.57 25.51
C LYS A 79 0.30 -3.42 23.99
N ASP A 80 0.15 -2.20 23.48
CA ASP A 80 0.13 -1.94 22.03
C ASP A 80 1.47 -2.33 21.38
N ALA A 81 2.60 -1.97 22.00
CA ALA A 81 3.92 -2.37 21.53
C ALA A 81 4.10 -3.90 21.51
N GLU A 82 3.66 -4.61 22.55
CA GLU A 82 3.68 -6.08 22.60
C GLU A 82 2.81 -6.72 21.51
N VAL A 83 1.62 -6.17 21.26
CA VAL A 83 0.73 -6.64 20.19
C VAL A 83 1.37 -6.44 18.82
N ARG A 84 1.97 -5.26 18.58
CA ARG A 84 2.69 -4.97 17.33
C ARG A 84 3.88 -5.89 17.15
N LEU A 85 4.67 -6.13 18.20
CA LEU A 85 5.80 -7.06 18.17
C LEU A 85 5.35 -8.48 17.83
N LYS A 86 4.28 -8.98 18.46
CA LYS A 86 3.72 -10.30 18.13
C LYS A 86 3.25 -10.36 16.68
N LEU A 87 2.57 -9.34 16.17
CA LEU A 87 2.15 -9.27 14.77
C LEU A 87 3.34 -9.30 13.81
N LEU A 88 4.40 -8.53 14.09
CA LEU A 88 5.61 -8.52 13.28
C LEU A 88 6.34 -9.87 13.34
N GLN A 89 6.45 -10.49 14.52
CA GLN A 89 7.04 -11.81 14.67
C GLN A 89 6.28 -12.86 13.88
N THR A 90 4.94 -12.86 13.94
CA THR A 90 4.09 -13.76 13.15
C THR A 90 4.29 -13.52 11.66
N LYS A 91 4.37 -12.26 11.22
CA LYS A 91 4.67 -11.93 9.82
C LYS A 91 6.02 -12.49 9.40
N ILE A 92 7.08 -12.27 10.19
CA ILE A 92 8.43 -12.78 9.90
C ILE A 92 8.43 -14.30 9.81
N ASN A 93 7.79 -14.98 10.76
CA ASN A 93 7.72 -16.45 10.75
C ASN A 93 6.95 -17.00 9.54
N ASN A 94 6.02 -16.22 8.97
CA ASN A 94 5.26 -16.59 7.79
C ASN A 94 5.93 -16.17 6.46
N ILE A 95 6.98 -15.34 6.48
CA ILE A 95 7.65 -14.90 5.25
C ILE A 95 8.31 -16.08 4.54
N ASP A 96 8.95 -17.00 5.26
CA ASP A 96 9.62 -18.16 4.64
C ASP A 96 8.62 -19.11 3.98
N THR A 97 7.45 -19.30 4.59
CA THR A 97 6.36 -20.11 4.02
C THR A 97 5.72 -19.42 2.82
N GLU A 98 5.47 -18.10 2.89
CA GLU A 98 5.01 -17.32 1.74
C GLU A 98 6.02 -17.36 0.59
N LEU A 99 7.31 -17.18 0.87
CA LEU A 99 8.38 -17.24 -0.14
C LEU A 99 8.46 -18.61 -0.80
N THR A 100 8.35 -19.68 -0.01
CA THR A 100 8.33 -21.06 -0.53
C THR A 100 7.11 -21.28 -1.42
N LYS A 101 5.93 -20.80 -1.00
CA LYS A 101 4.71 -20.88 -1.78
C LYS A 101 4.81 -20.11 -3.09
N ILE A 102 5.32 -18.88 -3.04
CA ILE A 102 5.54 -18.04 -4.23
C ILE A 102 6.46 -18.75 -5.22
N ARG A 103 7.58 -19.32 -4.77
CA ARG A 103 8.50 -20.07 -5.63
C ARG A 103 7.82 -21.29 -6.27
N ALA A 104 7.08 -22.07 -5.48
CA ALA A 104 6.36 -23.23 -5.99
C ALA A 104 5.28 -22.86 -7.02
N ASP A 105 4.55 -21.76 -6.78
CA ASP A 105 3.56 -21.23 -7.71
C ASP A 105 4.25 -20.74 -9.01
N TYR A 106 5.39 -20.05 -8.90
CA TYR A 106 6.18 -19.63 -10.07
C TYR A 106 6.70 -20.81 -10.90
N ASP A 107 7.24 -21.86 -10.27
CA ASP A 107 7.73 -23.04 -10.98
C ASP A 107 6.59 -23.76 -11.73
N LYS A 108 5.41 -23.84 -11.09
CA LYS A 108 4.21 -24.38 -11.70
C LYS A 108 3.75 -23.54 -12.89
N ASP A 109 3.73 -22.22 -12.75
CA ASP A 109 3.33 -21.29 -13.81
C ASP A 109 4.29 -21.34 -15.00
N ILE A 110 5.60 -21.41 -14.76
CA ILE A 110 6.62 -21.59 -15.81
C ILE A 110 6.37 -22.89 -16.56
N THR A 111 6.13 -23.99 -15.84
CA THR A 111 5.89 -25.31 -16.45
C THR A 111 4.63 -25.29 -17.33
N ASN A 112 3.54 -24.70 -16.83
CA ASN A 112 2.30 -24.57 -17.59
C ASN A 112 2.46 -23.65 -18.80
N PHE A 113 3.18 -22.54 -18.65
CA PHE A 113 3.46 -21.61 -19.72
C PHE A 113 4.29 -22.27 -20.83
N MET A 114 5.35 -22.98 -20.48
CA MET A 114 6.18 -23.72 -21.44
C MET A 114 5.37 -24.80 -22.18
N HIS A 115 4.54 -25.56 -21.46
CA HIS A 115 3.67 -26.57 -22.06
C HIS A 115 2.66 -25.96 -23.04
N ASN A 116 1.98 -24.89 -22.63
CA ASN A 116 0.99 -24.21 -23.45
C ASN A 116 1.64 -23.56 -24.66
N GLN A 117 2.78 -22.89 -24.48
CA GLN A 117 3.50 -22.27 -25.58
C GLN A 117 4.01 -23.30 -26.61
N ALA A 118 4.50 -24.46 -26.17
CA ALA A 118 4.88 -25.54 -27.07
C ALA A 118 3.67 -26.06 -27.88
N THR A 119 2.53 -26.26 -27.20
CA THR A 119 1.29 -26.74 -27.82
C THR A 119 0.72 -25.73 -28.81
N GLU A 120 0.67 -24.44 -28.44
CA GLU A 120 0.24 -23.36 -29.30
C GLU A 120 1.14 -23.19 -30.52
N THR A 121 2.46 -23.22 -30.32
CA THR A 121 3.43 -23.14 -31.41
C THR A 121 3.24 -24.28 -32.39
N GLN A 122 3.07 -25.52 -31.90
CA GLN A 122 2.83 -26.68 -32.76
C GLN A 122 1.49 -26.56 -33.52
N SER A 123 0.44 -26.05 -32.87
CA SER A 123 -0.85 -25.78 -33.49
C SER A 123 -0.74 -24.73 -34.60
N ILE A 124 -0.04 -23.62 -34.34
CA ILE A 124 0.23 -22.56 -35.31
C ILE A 124 1.01 -23.12 -36.51
N ILE A 125 2.10 -23.84 -36.27
CA ILE A 125 2.89 -24.47 -37.34
C ILE A 125 2.01 -25.38 -38.20
N SER A 126 1.15 -26.21 -37.58
CA SER A 126 0.28 -27.12 -38.31
C SER A 126 -0.77 -26.39 -39.17
N ARG A 127 -1.36 -25.31 -38.63
CA ARG A 127 -2.34 -24.47 -39.35
C ARG A 127 -1.67 -23.73 -40.49
N THR A 128 -0.56 -23.05 -40.23
CA THR A 128 0.22 -22.35 -41.25
C THR A 128 0.68 -23.29 -42.36
N LYS A 129 1.10 -24.51 -42.04
CA LYS A 129 1.47 -25.51 -43.05
C LYS A 129 0.29 -25.84 -43.95
N ARG A 130 -0.88 -26.13 -43.37
CA ARG A 130 -2.10 -26.43 -44.14
C ARG A 130 -2.52 -25.24 -45.01
N ASP A 131 -2.44 -24.02 -44.48
CA ASP A 131 -2.79 -22.81 -45.22
C ASP A 131 -1.84 -22.58 -46.40
N LEU A 132 -0.53 -22.80 -46.21
CA LEU A 132 0.47 -22.74 -47.27
C LEU A 132 0.25 -23.82 -48.32
N GLU A 133 -0.06 -25.06 -47.93
CA GLU A 133 -0.37 -26.16 -48.85
C GLU A 133 -1.59 -25.81 -49.72
N ASN A 134 -2.69 -25.35 -49.12
CA ASN A 134 -3.89 -24.93 -49.84
C ASN A 134 -3.61 -23.75 -50.78
N LYS A 135 -2.81 -22.78 -50.33
CA LYS A 135 -2.46 -21.61 -51.14
C LYS A 135 -1.57 -21.99 -52.32
N LEU A 136 -0.56 -22.83 -52.11
CA LEU A 136 0.30 -23.34 -53.18
C LEU A 136 -0.49 -24.16 -54.19
N GLU A 137 -1.44 -24.97 -53.76
CA GLU A 137 -2.29 -25.74 -54.67
C GLU A 137 -3.19 -24.82 -55.52
N GLY A 138 -3.75 -23.77 -54.91
CA GLY A 138 -4.49 -22.72 -55.60
C GLY A 138 -3.64 -21.98 -56.64
N GLU A 139 -2.48 -21.46 -56.23
CA GLU A 139 -1.54 -20.76 -57.11
C GLU A 139 -1.03 -21.66 -58.24
N LYS A 140 -0.75 -22.94 -57.96
CA LYS A 140 -0.35 -23.91 -58.99
C LYS A 140 -1.45 -24.09 -60.04
N LYS A 141 -2.71 -24.21 -59.60
CA LYS A 141 -3.84 -24.37 -60.51
C LYS A 141 -4.01 -23.13 -61.40
N GLU A 142 -3.96 -21.95 -60.80
CA GLU A 142 -4.04 -20.66 -61.50
C GLU A 142 -2.87 -20.47 -62.51
N LEU A 143 -1.66 -20.86 -62.11
CA LEU A 143 -0.49 -20.83 -63.00
C LEU A 143 -0.65 -21.78 -64.19
N VAL A 144 -1.15 -23.00 -63.96
CA VAL A 144 -1.40 -23.96 -65.06
C VAL A 144 -2.48 -23.45 -66.00
N GLU A 145 -3.54 -22.85 -65.48
CA GLU A 145 -4.63 -22.29 -66.28
C GLU A 145 -4.15 -21.12 -67.14
N SER A 146 -3.45 -20.16 -66.55
CA SER A 146 -2.84 -19.03 -67.28
C SER A 146 -1.79 -19.47 -68.32
N MET A 147 -0.95 -20.46 -68.00
CA MET A 147 -0.01 -21.04 -68.96
C MET A 147 -0.75 -21.69 -70.15
N ASN A 148 -1.84 -22.41 -69.91
CA ASN A 148 -2.62 -23.02 -70.98
C ASN A 148 -3.27 -21.96 -71.89
N GLU A 149 -3.83 -20.90 -71.32
CA GLU A 149 -4.37 -19.77 -72.08
C GLU A 149 -3.30 -19.10 -72.95
N GLU A 150 -2.12 -18.83 -72.37
CA GLU A 150 -1.02 -18.20 -73.08
C GLU A 150 -0.49 -19.10 -74.22
N LEU A 151 -0.34 -20.40 -73.96
CA LEU A 151 0.06 -21.39 -74.98
C LEU A 151 -0.96 -21.47 -76.12
N LEU A 152 -2.26 -21.52 -75.82
CA LEU A 152 -3.31 -21.52 -76.84
C LEU A 152 -3.25 -20.25 -77.69
N SER A 153 -3.11 -19.08 -77.06
CA SER A 153 -2.96 -17.80 -77.75
C SER A 153 -1.74 -17.79 -78.68
N GLN A 154 -0.58 -18.28 -78.21
CA GLN A 154 0.64 -18.39 -79.02
C GLN A 154 0.48 -19.38 -80.19
N VAL A 155 -0.16 -20.53 -79.97
CA VAL A 155 -0.43 -21.52 -81.04
C VAL A 155 -1.37 -20.93 -82.09
N ILE A 156 -2.44 -20.24 -81.67
CA ILE A 156 -3.37 -19.56 -82.60
C ILE A 156 -2.63 -18.47 -83.38
N ALA A 157 -1.82 -17.65 -82.72
CA ALA A 157 -1.05 -16.59 -83.36
C ALA A 157 -0.05 -17.16 -84.39
N LYS A 158 0.73 -18.18 -84.03
CA LYS A 158 1.64 -18.87 -84.96
C LYS A 158 0.89 -19.55 -86.10
N THR A 159 -0.23 -20.22 -85.82
CA THR A 159 -1.06 -20.88 -86.85
C THR A 159 -1.62 -19.87 -87.84
N LYS A 160 -2.15 -18.73 -87.35
CA LYS A 160 -2.63 -17.62 -88.18
C LYS A 160 -1.50 -17.05 -89.03
N GLN A 161 -0.30 -16.89 -88.47
CA GLN A 161 0.90 -16.43 -89.19
C GLN A 161 1.30 -17.42 -90.30
N VAL A 162 1.37 -18.72 -90.01
CA VAL A 162 1.69 -19.78 -90.98
C VAL A 162 0.66 -19.81 -92.12
N ILE A 163 -0.65 -19.85 -91.81
CA ILE A 163 -1.72 -19.84 -92.81
C ILE A 163 -1.67 -18.56 -93.67
N SER A 164 -1.40 -17.40 -93.06
CA SER A 164 -1.38 -16.13 -93.78
C SER A 164 -0.15 -15.93 -94.67
N SER A 165 0.99 -16.52 -94.28
CA SER A 165 2.29 -16.42 -94.98
C SER A 165 2.46 -17.40 -96.14
N ASN A 166 1.66 -18.46 -96.21
CA ASN A 166 1.74 -19.47 -97.26
C ASN A 166 0.58 -19.32 -98.27
N ASN A 167 0.91 -18.95 -99.52
CA ASN A 167 -0.05 -18.70 -100.60
C ASN A 167 -0.89 -19.93 -101.01
N GLU A 168 -0.34 -21.14 -100.84
CA GLU A 168 -0.99 -22.41 -101.22
C GLU A 168 -2.13 -22.77 -100.24
N PHE A 169 -1.92 -22.53 -98.94
CA PHE A 169 -2.92 -22.76 -97.90
C PHE A 169 -4.06 -21.74 -97.93
N LYS A 170 -3.79 -20.48 -98.28
CA LYS A 170 -4.83 -19.46 -98.52
C LYS A 170 -5.80 -19.89 -99.62
N SER A 171 -5.28 -20.32 -100.77
CA SER A 171 -6.10 -20.77 -101.91
C SER A 171 -6.95 -21.99 -101.57
N LYS A 172 -6.36 -23.01 -100.91
CA LYS A 172 -7.05 -24.25 -100.51
C LYS A 172 -8.10 -24.03 -99.41
N ALA A 173 -7.84 -23.15 -98.45
CA ALA A 173 -8.80 -22.80 -97.40
C ALA A 173 -10.00 -22.04 -97.98
N THR A 174 -9.75 -21.05 -98.86
CA THR A 174 -10.82 -20.32 -99.54
C THR A 174 -11.65 -21.24 -100.45
N SER A 175 -11.03 -22.19 -101.16
CA SER A 175 -11.79 -23.12 -102.01
C SER A 175 -12.67 -24.08 -101.20
N LYS A 176 -12.20 -24.59 -100.05
CA LYS A 176 -12.98 -25.48 -99.18
C LYS A 176 -14.13 -24.78 -98.45
N ILE A 177 -13.91 -23.56 -97.99
CA ILE A 177 -14.98 -22.77 -97.34
C ILE A 177 -16.08 -22.44 -98.35
N VAL A 178 -15.71 -22.10 -99.59
CA VAL A 178 -16.68 -21.84 -100.66
C VAL A 178 -17.42 -23.11 -101.12
N SER A 179 -16.80 -24.30 -101.04
CA SER A 179 -17.47 -25.57 -101.38
C SER A 179 -18.41 -26.10 -100.28
N GLU A 180 -18.19 -25.76 -99.01
CA GLU A 180 -19.09 -26.11 -97.89
C GLU A 180 -20.27 -25.13 -97.73
N LEU A 181 -20.19 -23.94 -98.35
CA LEU A 181 -21.25 -22.92 -98.36
C LEU A 181 -22.19 -23.01 -99.57
N ARG A 182 -21.94 -23.93 -100.51
CA ARG A 182 -22.80 -24.25 -101.67
C ARG A 182 -23.60 -25.51 -101.39
#